data_AF-A0AAE9YXJ6-F1
#
_entry.id   AF-A0AAE9YXJ6-F1
#
_cell.length_a   1.000
_cell.length_b   1.000
_cell.length_c   1.000
_cell.angle_alpha   90.00
_cell.angle_beta   90.00
_cell.angle_gamma   90.00
#
_symmetry.space_group_name_H-M   'P 1'
#
loop_
_entity.id
_entity.type
_entity.pdbx_description
1 polymer ?
#
loop_
_entity_poly.entity_id
_entity_poly.type
_entity_poly.pdbx_seq_one_letter_code
_entity_poly.pdbx_strand_id
1 'polypeptide(L)'
;MNKLTLAQQLSQVQENEIYFGPQGFVVAGSEDELENAQKGYGVDDEGLALSVEELGGWESHWLVIAQDTELGDPYFVDISDPEFPVYTAVHGEGIWESTQVATSLAAFLQCLSLLHNNGRQQGPQFVPDENSLTDTQQLARLQQEIIMLSGCEGFWRLFFDCYLDWLSDEDDEFKL
;
A
#
# COMPACT_ATOMS: atom_id res chain seq x y z
N MET A 1 -9.91 -17.97 -13.03
CA MET A 1 -9.79 -18.72 -11.76
C MET A 1 -9.17 -17.84 -10.67
N ASN A 2 -8.11 -17.09 -10.98
CA ASN A 2 -7.35 -16.30 -9.99
C ASN A 2 -8.12 -15.08 -9.42
N LYS A 3 -8.93 -14.36 -10.21
CA LYS A 3 -9.69 -13.19 -9.73
C LYS A 3 -10.71 -13.51 -8.62
N LEU A 4 -11.37 -14.67 -8.66
CA LEU A 4 -12.32 -15.07 -7.61
C LEU A 4 -11.60 -15.35 -6.29
N THR A 5 -10.44 -16.00 -6.35
CA THR A 5 -9.59 -16.25 -5.18
C THR A 5 -9.04 -14.95 -4.60
N LEU A 6 -8.64 -14.01 -5.46
CA LEU A 6 -8.22 -12.67 -5.06
C LEU A 6 -9.33 -11.94 -4.27
N ALA A 7 -10.54 -11.84 -4.85
CA ALA A 7 -11.67 -11.20 -4.19
C ALA A 7 -12.04 -11.86 -2.85
N GLN A 8 -11.96 -13.19 -2.77
CA GLN A 8 -12.18 -13.92 -1.52
C GLN A 8 -11.15 -13.59 -0.44
N GLN A 9 -9.88 -13.39 -0.79
CA GLN A 9 -8.84 -13.01 0.16
C GLN A 9 -9.03 -11.58 0.65
N LEU A 10 -9.33 -10.65 -0.26
CA LEU A 10 -9.60 -9.25 0.07
C LEU A 10 -10.85 -9.08 0.95
N SER A 11 -11.88 -9.89 0.73
CA SER A 11 -13.11 -9.83 1.55
C SER A 11 -12.92 -10.33 3.00
N GLN A 12 -11.76 -10.89 3.36
CA GLN A 12 -11.45 -11.29 4.74
C GLN A 12 -10.77 -10.19 5.54
N VAL A 13 -10.43 -9.07 4.91
CA VAL A 13 -9.83 -7.92 5.59
C VAL A 13 -10.85 -7.36 6.58
N GLN A 14 -10.44 -7.19 7.84
CA GLN A 14 -11.30 -6.65 8.88
C GLN A 14 -11.41 -5.12 8.80
N GLU A 15 -10.30 -4.47 8.45
CA GLU A 15 -10.16 -3.02 8.39
C GLU A 15 -9.66 -2.64 6.99
N ASN A 16 -10.50 -1.96 6.22
CA ASN A 16 -10.18 -1.59 4.84
C ASN A 16 -9.36 -0.30 4.76
N GLU A 17 -9.31 0.49 5.84
CA GLU A 17 -8.51 1.70 5.93
C GLU A 17 -7.47 1.54 7.04
N ILE A 18 -6.19 1.63 6.68
CA ILE A 18 -5.07 1.50 7.61
C ILE A 18 -4.25 2.76 7.53
N TYR A 19 -3.95 3.37 8.68
CA TYR A 19 -3.16 4.59 8.77
C TYR A 19 -1.95 4.39 9.68
N PHE A 20 -0.78 4.85 9.22
CA PHE A 20 0.45 4.80 9.99
C PHE A 20 1.34 5.99 9.62
N GLY A 21 1.36 7.00 10.49
CA GLY A 21 2.00 8.29 10.28
C GLY A 21 1.31 9.07 9.17
N PRO A 22 2.05 9.63 8.20
CA PRO A 22 1.46 10.33 7.08
C PRO A 22 0.84 9.39 6.04
N GLN A 23 1.14 8.08 6.08
CA GLN A 23 0.64 7.12 5.10
C GLN A 23 -0.73 6.55 5.49
N GLY A 24 -1.62 6.44 4.50
CA GLY A 24 -2.84 5.63 4.57
C GLY A 24 -2.91 4.59 3.45
N PHE A 25 -3.62 3.50 3.71
CA PHE A 25 -3.89 2.43 2.74
C PHE A 25 -5.39 2.16 2.73
N VAL A 26 -6.03 2.28 1.57
CA VAL A 26 -7.43 1.90 1.36
C VAL A 26 -7.49 0.62 0.54
N VAL A 27 -7.83 -0.50 1.17
CA VAL A 27 -7.96 -1.81 0.55
C VAL A 27 -9.36 -1.99 -0.02
N ALA A 28 -9.45 -2.46 -1.26
CA ALA A 28 -10.72 -2.83 -1.89
C ALA A 28 -11.28 -4.12 -1.27
N GLY A 29 -12.18 -3.99 -0.29
CA GLY A 29 -12.72 -5.11 0.48
C GLY A 29 -13.92 -5.81 -0.17
N SER A 30 -14.46 -5.25 -1.26
CA SER A 30 -15.59 -5.78 -2.02
C SER A 30 -15.30 -5.86 -3.52
N GLU A 31 -16.13 -6.61 -4.25
CA GLU A 31 -16.04 -6.72 -5.71
C GLU A 31 -16.25 -5.36 -6.39
N ASP A 32 -17.24 -4.58 -5.93
CA ASP A 32 -17.51 -3.23 -6.46
C ASP A 32 -16.35 -2.27 -6.22
N GLU A 33 -15.72 -2.31 -5.03
CA GLU A 33 -14.53 -1.50 -4.74
C GLU A 33 -13.33 -1.94 -5.60
N LEU A 34 -13.17 -3.24 -5.80
CA LEU A 34 -12.09 -3.79 -6.61
C LEU A 34 -12.25 -3.39 -8.08
N GLU A 35 -13.47 -3.42 -8.63
CA GLU A 35 -13.76 -2.93 -9.97
C GLU A 35 -13.51 -1.43 -10.10
N ASN A 36 -13.94 -0.63 -9.11
CA ASN A 36 -13.73 0.81 -9.12
C ASN A 36 -12.24 1.19 -9.02
N ALA A 37 -11.44 0.43 -8.27
CA ALA A 37 -10.00 0.67 -8.11
C ALA A 37 -9.21 0.55 -9.43
N GLN A 38 -9.78 -0.08 -10.48
CA GLN A 38 -9.10 -0.22 -11.77
C GLN A 38 -9.18 1.03 -12.66
N LYS A 39 -10.07 1.98 -12.33
CA LYS A 39 -10.29 3.20 -13.12
C LYS A 39 -9.04 4.08 -13.10
N GLY A 40 -8.63 4.55 -14.27
CA GLY A 40 -7.39 5.30 -14.47
C GLY A 40 -6.13 4.44 -14.61
N TYR A 41 -6.25 3.11 -14.48
CA TYR A 41 -5.16 2.15 -14.61
C TYR A 41 -5.44 1.16 -15.75
N GLY A 42 -6.11 0.04 -15.43
CA GLY A 42 -6.46 -0.99 -16.40
C GLY A 42 -7.67 -0.63 -17.26
N VAL A 43 -8.52 0.29 -16.79
CA VAL A 43 -9.71 0.77 -17.49
C VAL A 43 -9.90 2.27 -17.35
N ASP A 44 -10.58 2.89 -18.30
CA ASP A 44 -10.98 4.30 -18.22
C ASP A 44 -12.24 4.48 -17.35
N ASP A 45 -12.70 5.72 -17.22
CA ASP A 45 -13.90 6.06 -16.44
C ASP A 45 -15.18 5.38 -16.96
N GLU A 46 -15.21 4.97 -18.23
CA GLU A 46 -16.31 4.25 -18.87
C GLU A 46 -16.15 2.72 -18.76
N GLY A 47 -15.06 2.23 -18.17
CA GLY A 47 -14.74 0.81 -18.00
C GLY A 47 -14.13 0.16 -19.24
N LEU A 48 -13.70 0.95 -20.23
CA LEU A 48 -13.00 0.46 -21.41
C LEU A 48 -11.52 0.23 -21.08
N ALA A 49 -10.95 -0.88 -21.55
CA ALA A 49 -9.56 -1.23 -21.26
C ALA A 49 -8.58 -0.13 -21.73
N LEU A 50 -7.73 0.33 -20.82
CA LEU A 50 -6.63 1.28 -21.08
C LEU A 50 -5.30 0.58 -21.36
N SER A 51 -5.24 -0.75 -21.27
CA SER A 51 -4.00 -1.52 -21.44
C SER A 51 -3.30 -1.14 -22.75
N VAL A 52 -2.16 -0.48 -22.62
CA VAL A 52 -1.32 -0.07 -23.74
C VAL A 52 -0.28 -1.18 -23.93
N GLU A 53 -0.20 -1.76 -25.13
CA GLU A 53 0.91 -2.66 -25.52
C GLU A 53 2.24 -1.88 -25.72
N GLU A 54 2.44 -0.81 -24.95
CA GLU A 54 3.62 0.05 -24.98
C GLU A 54 4.55 -0.30 -23.82
N LEU A 55 5.86 -0.23 -24.07
CA LEU A 55 6.86 -0.54 -23.07
C LEU A 55 6.75 0.43 -21.89
N GLY A 56 6.49 -0.10 -20.69
CA GLY A 56 6.23 0.70 -19.49
C GLY A 56 4.76 1.03 -19.25
N GLY A 57 3.84 0.51 -20.07
CA GLY A 57 2.40 0.63 -19.87
C GLY A 57 1.85 -0.25 -18.74
N TRP A 58 0.58 -0.01 -18.37
CA TRP A 58 -0.11 -0.84 -17.39
C TRP A 58 -0.43 -2.21 -17.98
N GLU A 59 -0.02 -3.27 -17.29
CA GLU A 59 -0.18 -4.63 -17.77
C GLU A 59 -1.60 -5.18 -17.52
N SER A 60 -2.14 -5.94 -18.47
CA SER A 60 -3.50 -6.50 -18.37
C SER A 60 -3.71 -7.52 -17.25
N HIS A 61 -2.61 -8.06 -16.70
CA HIS A 61 -2.61 -8.98 -15.56
C HIS A 61 -2.37 -8.25 -14.23
N TRP A 62 -2.17 -6.93 -14.24
CA TRP A 62 -2.10 -6.13 -13.02
C TRP A 62 -3.48 -5.68 -12.59
N LEU A 63 -3.84 -5.95 -11.34
CA LEU A 63 -5.07 -5.47 -10.71
C LEU A 63 -4.75 -4.67 -9.46
N VAL A 64 -5.26 -3.44 -9.40
CA VAL A 64 -5.19 -2.59 -8.20
C VAL A 64 -6.03 -3.23 -7.10
N ILE A 65 -5.49 -3.32 -5.89
CA ILE A 65 -6.14 -3.92 -4.72
C ILE A 65 -6.21 -2.97 -3.52
N ALA A 66 -5.36 -1.94 -3.50
CA ALA A 66 -5.40 -0.87 -2.54
C ALA A 66 -4.84 0.42 -3.14
N GLN A 67 -5.08 1.55 -2.49
CA GLN A 67 -4.51 2.84 -2.88
C GLN A 67 -3.95 3.56 -1.67
N ASP A 68 -2.88 4.32 -1.88
CA ASP A 68 -2.44 5.32 -0.94
C ASP A 68 -3.50 6.44 -0.79
N THR A 69 -3.71 6.93 0.42
CA THR A 69 -4.73 7.96 0.70
C THR A 69 -4.32 9.36 0.26
N GLU A 70 -3.02 9.64 0.20
CA GLU A 70 -2.51 11.00 -0.01
C GLU A 70 -2.24 11.29 -1.49
N LEU A 71 -1.51 10.40 -2.15
CA LEU A 71 -1.06 10.53 -3.53
C LEU A 71 -1.92 9.70 -4.49
N GLY A 72 -2.71 8.77 -3.97
CA GLY A 72 -3.55 7.88 -4.79
C GLY A 72 -2.78 6.76 -5.48
N ASP A 73 -1.49 6.61 -5.16
CA ASP A 73 -0.60 5.60 -5.73
C ASP A 73 -1.18 4.19 -5.55
N PRO A 74 -1.17 3.35 -6.60
CA PRO A 74 -1.77 2.04 -6.54
C PRO A 74 -0.89 1.06 -5.77
N TYR A 75 -1.53 0.16 -5.04
CA TYR A 75 -0.99 -1.14 -4.68
C TYR A 75 -1.72 -2.19 -5.51
N PHE A 76 -0.99 -2.97 -6.28
CA PHE A 76 -1.57 -3.89 -7.27
C PHE A 76 -0.89 -5.25 -7.24
N VAL A 77 -1.61 -6.27 -7.73
CA VAL A 77 -1.13 -7.65 -7.83
C VAL A 77 -0.94 -8.07 -9.27
N ASP A 78 0.03 -8.94 -9.51
CA ASP A 78 0.09 -9.74 -10.73
C ASP A 78 -0.78 -10.99 -10.57
N ILE A 79 -1.91 -11.06 -11.28
CA ILE A 79 -2.84 -12.21 -11.22
C ILE A 79 -2.38 -13.41 -12.04
N SER A 80 -1.29 -13.30 -12.80
CA SER A 80 -0.67 -14.43 -13.49
C SER A 80 0.11 -15.33 -12.51
N ASP A 81 0.53 -14.78 -11.37
CA ASP A 81 1.17 -15.50 -10.27
C ASP A 81 0.12 -15.95 -9.22
N PRO A 82 0.11 -17.23 -8.80
CA PRO A 82 -0.85 -17.75 -7.82
C PRO A 82 -0.70 -17.17 -6.40
N GLU A 83 0.47 -16.65 -6.03
CA GLU A 83 0.70 -16.04 -4.72
C GLU A 83 0.24 -14.59 -4.65
N PHE A 84 -0.08 -13.97 -5.80
CA PHE A 84 -0.46 -12.57 -5.92
C PHE A 84 0.57 -11.63 -5.27
N PRO A 85 1.84 -11.61 -5.74
CA PRO A 85 2.83 -10.66 -5.26
C PRO A 85 2.29 -9.24 -5.44
N VAL A 86 2.51 -8.39 -4.43
CA VAL A 86 1.98 -7.03 -4.38
C VAL A 86 3.09 -6.06 -4.73
N TYR A 87 2.74 -5.09 -5.57
CA TYR A 87 3.62 -4.04 -6.04
C TYR A 87 2.96 -2.67 -5.82
N THR A 88 3.78 -1.63 -5.82
CA THR A 88 3.33 -0.25 -5.93
C THR A 88 4.13 0.47 -7.02
N ALA A 89 3.60 1.57 -7.54
CA ALA A 89 4.28 2.41 -8.51
C ALA A 89 3.80 3.86 -8.32
N VAL A 90 4.64 4.84 -8.62
CA VAL A 90 4.25 6.25 -8.53
C VAL A 90 3.31 6.60 -9.67
N HIS A 91 2.15 7.17 -9.36
CA HIS A 91 1.18 7.60 -10.36
C HIS A 91 1.67 8.85 -11.12
N GLY A 92 1.51 8.87 -12.45
CA GLY A 92 1.63 10.10 -13.24
C GLY A 92 2.95 10.36 -13.97
N GLU A 93 3.92 9.43 -13.94
CA GLU A 93 5.21 9.61 -14.64
C GLU A 93 5.24 9.07 -16.09
N GLY A 94 4.12 8.59 -16.61
CA GLY A 94 3.99 8.10 -18.00
C GLY A 94 4.63 6.72 -18.27
N ILE A 95 5.45 6.22 -17.35
CA ILE A 95 5.97 4.85 -17.30
C ILE A 95 5.68 4.29 -15.90
N TRP A 96 5.16 3.06 -15.84
CA TRP A 96 4.94 2.36 -14.58
C TRP A 96 6.20 1.62 -14.14
N GLU A 97 6.98 2.23 -13.25
CA GLU A 97 8.10 1.57 -12.57
C GLU A 97 7.59 0.94 -11.26
N SER A 98 7.45 -0.38 -11.27
CA SER A 98 6.90 -1.12 -10.12
C SER A 98 7.96 -1.48 -9.08
N THR A 99 7.62 -1.30 -7.82
CA THR A 99 8.39 -1.72 -6.65
C THR A 99 7.60 -2.79 -5.91
N GLN A 100 8.20 -3.96 -5.68
CA GLN A 100 7.55 -5.03 -4.92
C GLN A 100 7.48 -4.68 -3.44
N VAL A 101 6.28 -4.79 -2.85
CA VAL A 101 6.03 -4.50 -1.43
C VAL A 101 5.75 -5.75 -0.61
N ALA A 102 5.31 -6.84 -1.27
CA ALA A 102 5.19 -8.16 -0.64
C ALA A 102 5.30 -9.29 -1.66
N THR A 103 5.83 -10.45 -1.23
CA THR A 103 5.90 -11.65 -2.07
C THR A 103 4.57 -12.34 -2.29
N SER A 104 3.55 -12.01 -1.50
CA SER A 104 2.18 -12.51 -1.67
C SER A 104 1.14 -11.54 -1.10
N LEU A 105 -0.10 -11.65 -1.56
CA LEU A 105 -1.21 -10.85 -1.03
C LEU A 105 -1.44 -11.14 0.46
N ALA A 106 -1.38 -12.41 0.85
CA ALA A 106 -1.55 -12.80 2.25
C ALA A 106 -0.47 -12.17 3.16
N ALA A 107 0.76 -12.03 2.68
CA ALA A 107 1.82 -11.35 3.42
C ALA A 107 1.55 -9.84 3.51
N PHE A 108 1.13 -9.20 2.41
CA PHE A 108 0.78 -7.77 2.41
C PHE A 108 -0.34 -7.44 3.39
N LEU A 109 -1.46 -8.19 3.37
CA LEU A 109 -2.58 -7.97 4.28
C LEU A 109 -2.18 -8.15 5.75
N GLN A 110 -1.29 -9.10 6.04
CA GLN A 110 -0.74 -9.25 7.40
C GLN A 110 0.16 -8.07 7.79
N CYS A 111 0.93 -7.49 6.86
CA CYS A 111 1.71 -6.27 7.12
C CYS A 111 0.80 -5.10 7.47
N LEU A 112 -0.30 -4.89 6.71
CA LEU A 112 -1.29 -3.86 7.02
C LEU A 112 -1.96 -4.10 8.38
N SER A 113 -2.27 -5.35 8.72
CA SER A 113 -2.79 -5.69 10.05
C SER A 113 -1.78 -5.36 11.16
N LEU A 114 -0.49 -5.62 10.96
CA LEU A 114 0.56 -5.24 11.91
C LEU A 114 0.65 -3.72 12.07
N LEU A 115 0.61 -2.95 10.98
CA LEU A 115 0.58 -1.49 11.04
C LEU A 115 -0.65 -1.00 11.81
N HIS A 116 -1.84 -1.49 11.47
CA HIS A 116 -3.09 -1.12 12.14
C HIS A 116 -3.06 -1.42 13.64
N ASN A 117 -2.58 -2.62 14.03
CA ASN A 117 -2.55 -3.04 15.43
C ASN A 117 -1.51 -2.27 16.27
N ASN A 118 -0.48 -1.71 15.64
CA ASN A 118 0.56 -0.93 16.31
C ASN A 118 0.28 0.58 16.23
N GLY A 119 -0.49 1.02 15.25
CA GLY A 119 -1.03 2.37 15.15
C GLY A 119 -2.31 2.54 15.98
N ARG A 120 -2.68 3.80 16.24
CA ARG A 120 -4.00 4.15 16.81
C ARG A 120 -4.72 5.21 15.98
N GLN A 121 -4.17 5.50 14.80
CA GLN A 121 -4.62 6.55 13.92
C GLN A 121 -5.94 6.18 13.23
N GLN A 122 -6.77 7.17 13.00
CA GLN A 122 -8.03 7.07 12.25
C GLN A 122 -7.96 7.81 10.91
N GLY A 123 -6.75 8.26 10.54
CA GLY A 123 -6.47 9.09 9.38
C GLY A 123 -4.97 9.38 9.27
N PRO A 124 -4.53 9.89 8.11
CA PRO A 124 -3.15 10.32 7.91
C PRO A 124 -2.82 11.45 8.90
N GLN A 125 -1.59 11.48 9.39
CA GLN A 125 -1.12 12.51 10.30
C GLN A 125 0.04 13.27 9.66
N PHE A 126 -0.13 14.59 9.52
CA PHE A 126 0.93 15.48 9.06
C PHE A 126 1.86 15.90 10.20
N VAL A 127 1.37 15.84 11.43
CA VAL A 127 2.11 16.15 12.66
C VAL A 127 1.91 14.98 13.62
N PRO A 128 2.98 14.41 14.20
CA PRO A 128 2.86 13.35 15.20
C PRO A 128 1.94 13.75 16.36
N ASP A 129 1.12 12.81 16.80
CA ASP A 129 0.17 13.00 17.90
C ASP A 129 0.26 11.85 18.93
N GLU A 130 -0.62 11.87 19.93
CA GLU A 130 -0.73 10.79 20.93
C GLU A 130 -1.10 9.42 20.38
N ASN A 131 -1.56 9.34 19.12
CA ASN A 131 -1.92 8.11 18.42
C ASN A 131 -0.80 7.59 17.51
N SER A 132 0.27 8.37 17.36
CA SER A 132 1.45 8.06 16.57
C SER A 132 2.42 7.19 17.37
N LEU A 133 3.01 6.17 16.73
CA LEU A 133 3.97 5.29 17.37
C LEU A 133 5.35 5.96 17.41
N THR A 134 5.72 6.55 18.55
CA THR A 134 6.99 7.30 18.71
C THR A 134 8.12 6.49 19.36
N ASP A 135 7.84 5.30 19.89
CA ASP A 135 8.86 4.45 20.51
C ASP A 135 9.75 3.80 19.45
N THR A 136 10.98 4.30 19.33
CA THR A 136 11.97 3.84 18.34
C THR A 136 12.33 2.36 18.46
N GLN A 137 12.27 1.76 19.65
CA GLN A 137 12.51 0.33 19.82
C GLN A 137 11.33 -0.49 19.30
N GLN A 138 10.10 -0.01 19.50
CA GLN A 138 8.91 -0.65 18.93
C GLN A 138 8.88 -0.53 17.41
N LEU A 139 9.20 0.66 16.87
CA LEU A 139 9.33 0.88 15.42
C LEU A 139 10.36 -0.06 14.79
N ALA A 140 11.55 -0.19 15.37
CA ALA A 140 12.58 -1.09 14.85
C ALA A 140 12.16 -2.56 14.86
N ARG A 141 11.39 -3.01 15.87
CA ARG A 141 10.84 -4.38 15.92
C ARG A 141 9.77 -4.58 14.85
N LEU A 142 8.84 -3.64 14.73
CA LEU A 142 7.76 -3.68 13.74
C LEU A 142 8.32 -3.70 12.31
N GLN A 143 9.32 -2.86 12.02
CA GLN A 143 10.03 -2.85 10.75
C GLN A 143 10.64 -4.22 10.43
N GLN A 144 11.34 -4.84 11.37
CA GLN A 144 11.94 -6.16 11.17
C GLN A 144 10.89 -7.26 10.93
N GLU A 145 9.78 -7.22 11.67
CA GLU A 145 8.68 -8.17 11.51
C GLU A 145 8.02 -8.04 10.14
N ILE A 146 7.72 -6.80 9.71
CA ILE A 146 7.13 -6.52 8.39
C ILE A 146 8.09 -6.90 7.25
N ILE A 147 9.40 -6.63 7.37
CA ILE A 147 10.39 -7.06 6.36
C ILE A 147 10.42 -8.59 6.24
N MET A 148 10.44 -9.29 7.38
CA MET A 148 10.43 -10.77 7.38
C MET A 148 9.15 -11.33 6.76
N LEU A 149 8.01 -10.75 7.12
CA LEU A 149 6.69 -11.18 6.69
C LEU A 149 6.45 -10.93 5.20
N SER A 150 6.77 -9.72 4.73
CA SER A 150 6.59 -9.30 3.34
C SER A 150 7.60 -9.94 2.38
N GLY A 151 8.78 -10.31 2.87
CA GLY A 151 9.92 -10.72 2.06
C GLY A 151 10.56 -9.55 1.26
N CYS A 152 10.19 -8.30 1.54
CA CYS A 152 10.55 -7.13 0.72
C CYS A 152 11.29 -6.05 1.54
N GLU A 153 12.61 -6.17 1.68
CA GLU A 153 13.40 -5.27 2.52
C GLU A 153 13.42 -3.81 2.03
N GLY A 154 13.61 -3.58 0.73
CA GLY A 154 13.88 -2.26 0.19
C GLY A 154 12.76 -1.26 0.43
N PHE A 155 11.52 -1.62 0.08
CA PHE A 155 10.34 -0.79 0.28
C PHE A 155 10.10 -0.49 1.76
N TRP A 156 10.06 -1.53 2.60
CA TRP A 156 9.73 -1.34 4.03
C TRP A 156 10.84 -0.63 4.81
N ARG A 157 12.11 -0.73 4.41
CA ARG A 157 13.14 0.15 4.99
C ARG A 157 12.86 1.61 4.70
N LEU A 158 12.65 1.95 3.43
CA LEU A 158 12.33 3.31 3.03
C LEU A 158 11.07 3.84 3.74
N PHE A 159 10.02 3.04 3.81
CA PHE A 159 8.78 3.39 4.50
C PHE A 159 9.03 3.79 5.97
N PHE A 160 9.79 3.00 6.73
CA PHE A 160 10.09 3.29 8.13
C PHE A 160 11.13 4.42 8.29
N ASP A 161 12.07 4.58 7.36
CA ASP A 161 13.01 5.71 7.34
C ASP A 161 12.24 7.02 7.17
N CYS A 162 11.31 7.10 6.20
CA CYS A 162 10.42 8.25 6.03
C CYS A 162 9.55 8.52 7.26
N TYR A 163 9.06 7.48 7.93
CA TYR A 163 8.31 7.63 9.17
C TYR A 163 9.17 8.25 10.30
N LEU A 164 10.43 7.80 10.43
CA LEU A 164 11.36 8.34 11.42
C LEU A 164 11.75 9.79 11.12
N ASP A 165 11.96 10.12 9.86
CA ASP A 165 12.22 11.51 9.42
C ASP A 165 11.01 12.40 9.78
N TRP A 166 9.79 11.96 9.47
CA TRP A 166 8.55 12.65 9.84
C TRP A 166 8.40 12.86 11.36
N LEU A 167 8.81 11.90 12.19
CA LEU A 167 8.82 12.07 13.64
C LEU A 167 9.82 13.15 14.11
N SER A 168 10.89 13.40 13.35
CA SER A 168 11.97 14.33 13.70
C SER A 168 11.75 15.76 13.22
N ASP A 169 10.89 15.96 12.21
CA ASP A 169 10.62 17.27 11.60
C ASP A 169 9.96 18.28 12.57
N GLU A 170 9.45 17.85 13.73
CA GLU A 170 8.92 18.77 14.76
C GLU A 170 10.00 19.64 15.45
N ASP A 171 11.28 19.25 15.44
CA ASP A 171 12.31 19.91 16.25
C ASP A 171 12.88 21.22 15.65
N ASP A 172 12.56 21.52 14.39
CA ASP A 172 13.15 22.63 13.63
C ASP A 172 12.21 23.81 13.32
N GLU A 173 10.87 23.68 13.39
CA GLU A 173 9.95 24.78 13.01
C GLU A 173 9.67 25.82 14.11
N PHE A 174 10.06 25.60 15.37
CA PHE A 174 9.75 26.53 16.49
C PHE A 174 10.96 27.16 17.19
N LYS A 175 12.10 27.29 16.50
CA LYS A 175 13.22 28.14 16.94
C LYS A 175 13.27 29.45 16.16
N LEU A 176 12.31 30.36 16.41
CA LEU A 176 12.36 31.76 16.00
C LEU A 176 12.37 32.70 17.20
#